data_AF-A0A1Y5FJQ4-F1
#
_entry.id   AF-A0A1Y5FJQ4-F1
#
_cell.length_a   1.000
_cell.length_b   1.000
_cell.length_c   1.000
_cell.angle_alpha   90.00
_cell.angle_beta   90.00
_cell.angle_gamma   90.00
#
_symmetry.space_group_name_H-M   'P 1'
#
loop_
_entity.id
_entity.type
_entity.pdbx_description
1 polymer ?
#
loop_
_entity_poly.entity_id
_entity_poly.type
_entity_poly.pdbx_seq_one_letter_code
_entity_poly.pdbx_strand_id
1 'polypeptide(L)'
;MNGYSKFSYTENCKTEDISQESSESITQVLIGEIDLRNDFTIKDRFKELLVSKKVSAASVLLPVIFFELLVCILGSKFYLSIGFDFFTSIVLAVTTETFYMYFSSMRSVKASFIRTVLLTVSITTLSYSAYQKDTNVMNLVNSLESDISESRNRLKEVSTEIVSLKKEELNIERDMEVYRKHDLASKGNRVLAPRRLELSNRRIRLSGERGELRQFIEKKSTKLSSQSFIGNIKILTIQTLITIVTFSIIQLSICIALPQILTEIKE
;
A
#
# COMPACT_ATOMS: atom_id res chain seq x y z
N MET A 1 1.26 40.77 -42.63
CA MET A 1 2.06 40.79 -41.39
C MET A 1 2.84 39.49 -41.38
N ASN A 2 4.02 39.39 -42.01
CA ASN A 2 5.31 40.01 -41.65
C ASN A 2 5.56 39.89 -40.12
N GLY A 3 6.56 39.17 -39.63
CA GLY A 3 7.61 38.46 -40.35
C GLY A 3 8.45 37.55 -39.45
N TYR A 4 8.97 36.51 -40.08
CA TYR A 4 10.28 35.94 -39.78
C TYR A 4 11.35 36.92 -40.30
N SER A 5 12.43 37.14 -39.53
CA SER A 5 13.74 37.44 -40.11
C SER A 5 14.64 36.21 -39.83
N LYS A 6 15.26 35.57 -40.84
CA LYS A 6 16.40 36.01 -41.66
C LYS A 6 17.58 36.39 -40.76
N PHE A 7 18.81 35.90 -40.90
CA PHE A 7 19.66 35.41 -42.01
C PHE A 7 20.98 34.95 -41.34
N SER A 8 22.01 34.31 -41.90
CA SER A 8 22.34 33.62 -43.16
C SER A 8 23.60 32.79 -42.85
N TYR A 9 23.74 31.57 -43.36
CA TYR A 9 24.62 31.20 -44.49
C TYR A 9 26.04 31.76 -44.50
N THR A 10 27.00 30.82 -44.58
CA THR A 10 27.92 30.62 -45.70
C THR A 10 28.21 29.10 -45.76
N GLU A 11 27.85 28.30 -46.79
CA GLU A 11 28.43 28.20 -48.15
C GLU A 11 29.96 28.10 -48.11
N ASN A 12 30.62 27.00 -48.49
CA ASN A 12 30.73 26.34 -49.79
C ASN A 12 31.54 25.03 -49.57
N CYS A 13 31.65 24.00 -50.41
CA CYS A 13 31.47 23.89 -51.85
C CYS A 13 31.31 22.40 -52.22
N LYS A 14 30.67 22.17 -53.36
CA LYS A 14 30.41 20.88 -54.02
C LYS A 14 31.65 20.28 -54.70
N THR A 15 31.66 18.95 -54.83
CA THR A 15 31.90 18.14 -56.05
C THR A 15 31.76 16.66 -55.63
N GLU A 16 30.76 15.86 -56.08
CA GLU A 16 30.68 15.13 -57.37
C GLU A 16 32.04 14.50 -57.74
N ASP A 17 32.25 13.20 -57.94
CA ASP A 17 31.36 12.14 -58.43
C ASP A 17 31.99 10.74 -58.22
N ILE A 18 31.11 9.74 -58.12
CA ILE A 18 31.14 8.40 -58.74
C ILE A 18 32.30 7.41 -58.43
N SER A 19 31.83 6.25 -57.96
CA SER A 19 32.27 4.87 -58.21
C SER A 19 33.28 4.18 -57.28
N GLN A 20 32.83 2.94 -56.96
CA GLN A 20 33.61 1.74 -56.71
C GLN A 20 34.25 1.57 -55.32
N GLU A 21 33.58 0.71 -54.55
CA GLU A 21 34.13 -0.45 -53.82
C GLU A 21 33.67 -0.54 -52.36
N SER A 22 33.11 -1.71 -52.03
CA SER A 22 33.26 -2.39 -50.73
C SER A 22 32.30 -2.08 -49.56
N SER A 23 31.08 -1.62 -49.80
CA SER A 23 30.06 -1.49 -48.73
C SER A 23 29.05 -2.66 -48.65
N GLU A 24 29.38 -3.84 -49.17
CA GLU A 24 28.56 -5.05 -49.03
C GLU A 24 29.19 -6.16 -48.15
N SER A 25 30.26 -5.86 -47.39
CA SER A 25 30.96 -6.90 -46.60
C SER A 25 30.87 -6.78 -45.08
N ILE A 26 30.07 -5.86 -44.51
CA ILE A 26 30.07 -5.66 -43.04
C ILE A 26 28.73 -6.03 -42.38
N THR A 27 27.64 -6.19 -43.14
CA THR A 27 26.29 -6.31 -42.56
C THR A 27 25.64 -7.69 -42.70
N GLN A 28 26.32 -8.72 -43.23
CA GLN A 28 25.73 -10.06 -43.41
C GLN A 28 26.56 -11.27 -42.95
N VAL A 29 27.65 -11.11 -42.19
CA VAL A 29 28.40 -12.27 -41.66
C VAL A 29 28.60 -12.28 -40.14
N LEU A 30 28.29 -11.21 -39.40
CA LEU A 30 28.31 -11.22 -37.92
C LEU A 30 26.92 -11.20 -37.27
N ILE A 31 25.97 -11.90 -37.90
CA ILE A 31 24.76 -12.42 -37.24
C ILE A 31 24.97 -13.89 -36.79
N GLY A 32 26.14 -14.48 -37.10
CA GLY A 32 26.65 -15.68 -36.43
C GLY A 32 27.69 -15.27 -35.39
N GLU A 33 27.59 -15.82 -34.18
CA GLU A 33 28.57 -15.68 -33.08
C GLU A 33 28.62 -14.32 -32.35
N ILE A 34 27.45 -13.78 -31.95
CA ILE A 34 27.41 -13.07 -30.66
C ILE A 34 27.19 -14.12 -29.58
N ASP A 35 28.35 -14.47 -29.06
CA ASP A 35 28.72 -15.53 -28.16
C ASP A 35 27.81 -15.69 -26.92
N LEU A 36 27.05 -16.78 -26.89
CA LEU A 36 26.41 -17.37 -25.71
C LEU A 36 27.42 -17.73 -24.60
N ARG A 37 28.74 -17.53 -24.78
CA ARG A 37 29.75 -17.68 -23.71
C ARG A 37 29.75 -16.56 -22.68
N ASN A 38 29.22 -15.36 -22.96
CA ASN A 38 29.28 -14.27 -21.98
C ASN A 38 28.26 -14.39 -20.84
N ASP A 39 27.22 -15.20 -20.99
CA ASP A 39 26.28 -15.51 -19.89
C ASP A 39 26.81 -16.66 -19.00
N PHE A 40 27.70 -17.50 -19.55
CA PHE A 40 28.39 -18.55 -18.79
C PHE A 40 29.54 -17.99 -17.94
N THR A 41 30.26 -16.97 -18.43
CA THR A 41 31.43 -16.41 -17.73
C THR A 41 31.10 -15.54 -16.52
N ILE A 42 29.94 -14.86 -16.46
CA ILE A 42 29.56 -14.11 -15.24
C ILE A 42 29.19 -15.07 -14.13
N LYS A 43 28.43 -16.12 -14.44
CA LYS A 43 28.04 -17.16 -13.50
C LYS A 43 29.26 -17.90 -12.96
N ASP A 44 30.22 -18.22 -13.83
CA ASP A 44 31.47 -18.89 -13.44
C ASP A 44 32.44 -17.97 -12.70
N ARG A 45 32.51 -16.66 -13.03
CA ARG A 45 33.33 -15.70 -12.28
C ARG A 45 32.76 -15.37 -10.90
N PHE A 46 31.44 -15.29 -10.74
CA PHE A 46 30.82 -15.15 -9.41
C PHE A 46 31.04 -16.42 -8.57
N LYS A 47 30.97 -17.58 -9.22
CA LYS A 47 31.28 -18.88 -8.60
C LYS A 47 32.75 -18.95 -8.19
N GLU A 48 33.68 -18.50 -9.02
CA GLU A 48 35.12 -18.38 -8.68
C GLU A 48 35.39 -17.37 -7.56
N LEU A 49 34.68 -16.24 -7.52
CA LEU A 49 34.78 -15.27 -6.43
C LEU A 49 34.23 -15.82 -5.10
N LEU A 50 33.21 -16.68 -5.15
CA LEU A 50 32.68 -17.40 -3.99
C LEU A 50 33.59 -18.58 -3.58
N VAL A 51 34.22 -19.27 -4.54
CA VAL A 51 35.08 -20.45 -4.31
C VAL A 51 36.51 -20.06 -3.86
N SER A 52 37.03 -18.90 -4.29
CA SER A 52 38.41 -18.48 -3.98
C SER A 52 38.61 -18.01 -2.53
N LYS A 53 37.54 -17.62 -1.84
CA LYS A 53 37.53 -17.51 -0.37
C LYS A 53 36.85 -18.75 0.16
N LYS A 54 37.55 -19.58 0.94
CA LYS A 54 36.91 -20.56 1.85
C LYS A 54 36.08 -19.79 2.88
N VAL A 55 34.91 -19.32 2.46
CA VAL A 55 33.91 -18.75 3.35
C VAL A 55 33.38 -19.93 4.14
N SER A 56 33.76 -20.02 5.41
CA SER A 56 33.26 -21.07 6.30
C SER A 56 31.74 -21.08 6.22
N ALA A 57 31.12 -22.23 5.97
CA ALA A 57 29.66 -22.37 5.88
C ALA A 57 28.94 -21.71 7.08
N ALA A 58 29.56 -21.74 8.26
CA ALA A 58 29.06 -21.07 9.47
C ALA A 58 28.93 -19.54 9.34
N SER A 59 29.83 -18.89 8.59
CA SER A 59 29.84 -17.43 8.41
C SER A 59 28.71 -16.91 7.53
N VAL A 60 28.07 -17.78 6.73
CA VAL A 60 26.89 -17.44 5.92
C VAL A 60 25.61 -17.98 6.55
N LEU A 61 25.66 -19.17 7.14
CA LEU A 61 24.48 -19.81 7.74
C LEU A 61 23.93 -19.03 8.95
N LEU A 62 24.82 -18.49 9.79
CA LEU A 62 24.42 -17.78 11.01
C LEU A 62 23.63 -16.49 10.69
N PRO A 63 24.09 -15.59 9.80
CA PRO A 63 23.28 -14.45 9.35
C PRO A 63 21.93 -14.84 8.72
N VAL A 64 21.89 -15.92 7.94
CA VAL A 64 20.65 -16.42 7.33
C VAL A 64 19.65 -16.82 8.42
N ILE A 65 20.07 -17.59 9.42
CA ILE A 65 19.20 -18.01 10.53
C ILE A 65 18.65 -16.81 11.30
N PHE A 66 19.49 -15.82 11.62
CA PHE A 66 19.04 -14.61 12.31
C PHE A 66 18.04 -13.81 11.48
N PHE A 67 18.29 -13.72 10.19
CA PHE A 67 17.41 -13.03 9.26
C PHE A 67 16.05 -13.74 9.14
N GLU A 68 16.03 -15.06 8.96
CA GLU A 68 14.77 -15.83 8.89
C GLU A 68 13.98 -15.75 10.20
N LEU A 69 14.65 -15.72 11.35
CA LEU A 69 14.00 -15.51 12.64
C LEU A 69 13.34 -14.13 12.73
N LEU A 70 13.99 -13.10 12.18
CA LEU A 70 13.42 -11.76 12.07
C LEU A 70 12.22 -11.74 11.12
N VAL A 71 12.27 -12.43 9.98
CA VAL A 71 11.14 -12.57 9.06
C VAL A 71 9.97 -13.28 9.76
N CYS A 72 10.21 -14.34 10.54
CA CYS A 72 9.19 -15.02 11.33
C CYS A 72 8.51 -14.08 12.35
N ILE A 73 9.30 -13.27 13.07
CA ILE A 73 8.76 -12.29 14.03
C ILE A 73 7.88 -11.26 13.32
N LEU A 74 8.34 -10.72 12.18
CA LEU A 74 7.56 -9.76 11.39
C LEU A 74 6.32 -10.41 10.78
N GLY A 75 6.41 -11.65 10.34
CA GLY A 75 5.28 -12.44 9.86
C GLY A 75 4.23 -12.71 10.92
N SER A 76 4.64 -13.03 12.15
CA SER A 76 3.70 -13.21 13.25
C SER A 76 2.88 -11.94 13.52
N LYS A 77 3.51 -10.75 13.42
CA LYS A 77 2.82 -9.46 13.58
C LYS A 77 1.88 -9.17 12.41
N PHE A 78 2.27 -9.53 11.19
CA PHE A 78 1.42 -9.39 10.01
C PHE A 78 0.15 -10.25 10.13
N TYR A 79 0.28 -11.54 10.43
CA TYR A 79 -0.90 -12.41 10.57
C TYR A 79 -1.81 -11.96 11.73
N LEU A 80 -1.21 -11.51 12.84
CA LEU A 80 -1.97 -10.92 13.94
C LEU A 80 -2.75 -9.68 13.47
N SER A 81 -2.15 -8.82 12.64
CA SER A 81 -2.80 -7.62 12.11
C SER A 81 -3.95 -7.90 11.14
N ILE A 82 -3.98 -9.07 10.50
CA ILE A 82 -5.07 -9.51 9.62
C ILE A 82 -6.23 -10.14 10.42
N GLY A 83 -6.04 -10.37 11.73
CA GLY A 83 -7.08 -10.85 12.64
C GLY A 83 -6.94 -12.32 13.04
N PHE A 84 -5.81 -12.97 12.75
CA PHE A 84 -5.51 -14.28 13.35
C PHE A 84 -5.16 -14.14 14.82
N ASP A 85 -5.57 -15.10 15.62
CA ASP A 85 -5.15 -15.21 17.02
C ASP A 85 -3.62 -15.39 17.13
N PHE A 86 -3.07 -15.04 18.30
CA PHE A 86 -1.63 -15.01 18.55
C PHE A 86 -0.93 -16.34 18.23
N PHE A 87 -1.48 -17.45 18.72
CA PHE A 87 -0.91 -18.78 18.48
C PHE A 87 -0.92 -19.13 16.98
N THR A 88 -2.07 -18.96 16.33
CA THR A 88 -2.24 -19.21 14.90
C THR A 88 -1.27 -18.36 14.07
N SER A 89 -1.09 -17.09 14.43
CA SER A 89 -0.17 -16.17 13.76
C SER A 89 1.29 -16.62 13.81
N ILE A 90 1.74 -17.11 14.98
CA ILE A 90 3.10 -17.65 15.15
C ILE A 90 3.27 -18.91 14.31
N VAL A 91 2.33 -19.85 14.42
CA VAL A 91 2.39 -21.12 13.68
C VAL A 91 2.42 -20.85 12.18
N LEU A 92 1.60 -19.92 11.67
CA LEU A 92 1.56 -19.59 10.25
C LEU A 92 2.86 -18.95 9.77
N ALA A 93 3.46 -18.05 10.56
CA ALA A 93 4.74 -17.43 10.24
C ALA A 93 5.88 -18.45 10.18
N VAL A 94 6.02 -19.27 11.23
CA VAL A 94 7.05 -20.31 11.29
C VAL A 94 6.87 -21.33 10.15
N THR A 95 5.63 -21.74 9.90
CA THR A 95 5.31 -22.72 8.85
C THR A 95 5.63 -22.18 7.46
N THR A 96 5.26 -20.93 7.18
CA THR A 96 5.51 -20.27 5.89
C THR A 96 7.02 -20.17 5.62
N GLU A 97 7.80 -19.71 6.60
CA GLU A 97 9.24 -19.58 6.44
C GLU A 97 9.95 -20.95 6.41
N THR A 98 9.47 -21.93 7.18
CA THR A 98 10.00 -23.30 7.13
C THR A 98 9.78 -23.92 5.75
N PHE A 99 8.58 -23.78 5.18
CA PHE A 99 8.31 -24.22 3.81
C PHE A 99 9.14 -23.45 2.79
N TYR A 100 9.30 -22.13 2.96
CA TYR A 100 10.13 -21.32 2.07
C TYR A 100 11.57 -21.84 2.05
N MET A 101 12.17 -22.08 3.21
CA MET A 101 13.53 -22.61 3.33
C MET A 101 13.65 -24.04 2.77
N TYR A 102 12.67 -24.91 3.04
CA TYR A 102 12.62 -26.25 2.49
C TYR A 102 12.59 -26.25 0.96
N PHE A 103 11.68 -25.51 0.34
CA PHE A 103 11.59 -25.44 -1.12
C PHE A 103 12.76 -24.67 -1.74
N SER A 104 13.37 -23.72 -1.01
CA SER A 104 14.61 -23.05 -1.41
C SER A 104 15.82 -23.99 -1.42
N SER A 105 15.82 -25.05 -0.64
CA SER A 105 16.88 -26.07 -0.67
C SER A 105 16.78 -27.05 -1.84
N MET A 106 15.65 -27.07 -2.56
CA MET A 106 15.39 -28.02 -3.65
C MET A 106 15.67 -27.43 -5.04
N ARG A 107 16.26 -28.23 -5.94
CA ARG A 107 16.57 -27.83 -7.33
C ARG A 107 15.44 -28.10 -8.35
N SER A 108 14.27 -28.54 -7.91
CA SER A 108 13.16 -28.93 -8.81
C SER A 108 12.40 -27.72 -9.37
N VAL A 109 11.91 -27.81 -10.61
CA VAL A 109 11.05 -26.77 -11.23
C VAL A 109 9.77 -26.54 -10.41
N LYS A 110 9.15 -27.62 -9.90
CA LYS A 110 7.97 -27.52 -9.03
C LYS A 110 8.29 -26.80 -7.72
N ALA A 111 9.46 -27.09 -7.15
CA ALA A 111 9.94 -26.39 -5.96
C ALA A 111 10.23 -24.92 -6.25
N SER A 112 10.74 -24.57 -7.44
CA SER A 112 10.97 -23.19 -7.83
C SER A 112 9.67 -22.37 -7.90
N PHE A 113 8.58 -22.95 -8.40
CA PHE A 113 7.28 -22.25 -8.41
C PHE A 113 6.79 -21.95 -6.99
N ILE A 114 6.77 -22.97 -6.11
CA ILE A 114 6.33 -22.82 -4.72
C ILE A 114 7.23 -21.83 -3.98
N ARG A 115 8.54 -21.90 -4.21
CA ARG A 115 9.52 -20.96 -3.67
C ARG A 115 9.22 -19.52 -4.09
N THR A 116 8.89 -19.26 -5.35
CA THR A 116 8.51 -17.91 -5.81
C THR A 116 7.24 -17.40 -5.14
N VAL A 117 6.24 -18.27 -4.96
CA VAL A 117 5.00 -17.92 -4.24
C VAL A 117 5.31 -17.57 -2.78
N LEU A 118 6.05 -18.41 -2.08
CA LEU A 118 6.42 -18.17 -0.68
C LEU A 118 7.32 -16.94 -0.52
N LEU A 119 8.27 -16.72 -1.43
CA LEU A 119 9.08 -15.51 -1.48
C LEU A 119 8.22 -14.25 -1.60
N THR A 120 7.18 -14.30 -2.43
CA THR A 120 6.24 -13.19 -2.60
C THR A 120 5.49 -12.91 -1.30
N VAL A 121 5.07 -13.96 -0.59
CA VAL A 121 4.46 -13.84 0.74
C VAL A 121 5.42 -13.21 1.73
N SER A 122 6.66 -13.69 1.85
CA SER A 122 7.66 -13.11 2.78
C SER A 122 7.95 -11.64 2.47
N ILE A 123 8.15 -11.27 1.19
CA ILE A 123 8.35 -9.88 0.78
C ILE A 123 7.14 -9.01 1.13
N THR A 124 5.92 -9.50 0.87
CA THR A 124 4.68 -8.77 1.17
C THR A 124 4.54 -8.51 2.67
N THR A 125 4.87 -9.52 3.47
CA THR A 125 4.82 -9.51 4.93
C THR A 125 5.79 -8.47 5.51
N LEU A 126 7.03 -8.46 5.02
CA LEU A 126 8.06 -7.48 5.40
C LEU A 126 7.64 -6.06 4.99
N SER A 127 7.15 -5.93 3.76
CA SER A 127 6.71 -4.65 3.20
C SER A 127 5.55 -4.05 3.99
N TYR A 128 4.61 -4.89 4.40
CA TYR A 128 3.50 -4.49 5.25
C TYR A 128 3.97 -4.01 6.62
N SER A 129 4.90 -4.73 7.27
CA SER A 129 5.42 -4.29 8.57
C SER A 129 6.18 -2.97 8.47
N ALA A 130 6.89 -2.72 7.38
CA ALA A 130 7.57 -1.45 7.15
C ALA A 130 6.55 -0.32 6.91
N TYR A 131 5.50 -0.60 6.13
CA TYR A 131 4.39 0.33 5.87
C TYR A 131 3.63 0.72 7.13
N GLN A 132 3.31 -0.22 8.02
CA GLN A 132 2.59 0.09 9.26
C GLN A 132 3.37 1.00 10.21
N LYS A 133 4.70 0.98 10.16
CA LYS A 133 5.56 1.82 11.01
C LYS A 133 5.90 3.17 10.37
N ASP A 134 5.47 3.40 9.14
CA ASP A 134 5.76 4.63 8.43
C ASP A 134 5.00 5.81 9.05
N THR A 135 5.73 6.87 9.39
CA THR A 135 5.19 8.03 10.09
C THR A 135 4.16 8.79 9.25
N ASN A 136 4.30 8.86 7.92
CA ASN A 136 3.32 9.52 7.06
C ASN A 136 2.02 8.73 7.00
N VAL A 137 2.11 7.40 6.94
CA VAL A 137 0.95 6.51 6.97
C VAL A 137 0.23 6.63 8.33
N MET A 138 0.97 6.57 9.43
CA MET A 138 0.37 6.75 10.77
C MET A 138 -0.28 8.13 10.92
N ASN A 139 0.35 9.21 10.47
CA ASN A 139 -0.22 10.55 10.54
C ASN A 139 -1.52 10.66 9.73
N LEU A 140 -1.57 10.03 8.55
CA LEU A 140 -2.79 9.98 7.74
C LEU A 140 -3.91 9.20 8.43
N VAL A 141 -3.59 8.01 8.96
CA VAL A 141 -4.54 7.17 9.70
C VAL A 141 -5.08 7.92 10.92
N ASN A 142 -4.20 8.48 11.74
CA ASN A 142 -4.57 9.25 12.93
C ASN A 142 -5.43 10.47 12.59
N SER A 143 -5.12 11.19 11.50
CA SER A 143 -5.94 12.30 11.03
C SER A 143 -7.33 11.84 10.60
N LEU A 144 -7.44 10.73 9.87
CA LEU A 144 -8.74 10.17 9.45
C LEU A 144 -9.55 9.68 10.65
N GLU A 145 -8.92 9.01 11.62
CA GLU A 145 -9.58 8.57 12.85
C GLU A 145 -10.05 9.74 13.71
N SER A 146 -9.24 10.80 13.82
CA SER A 146 -9.62 12.03 14.51
C SER A 146 -10.85 12.67 13.86
N ASP A 147 -10.84 12.87 12.53
CA ASP A 147 -11.98 13.42 11.78
C ASP A 147 -13.25 12.59 11.96
N ILE A 148 -13.13 11.25 11.93
CA ILE A 148 -14.25 10.33 12.14
C ILE A 148 -14.78 10.43 13.57
N SER A 149 -13.89 10.50 14.56
CA SER A 149 -14.25 10.60 15.98
C SER A 149 -14.99 11.91 16.27
N GLU A 150 -14.46 13.03 15.79
CA GLU A 150 -15.09 14.35 15.91
C GLU A 150 -16.48 14.35 15.26
N SER A 151 -16.59 13.84 14.03
CA SER A 151 -17.87 13.74 13.31
C SER A 151 -18.87 12.84 14.04
N ARG A 152 -18.43 11.74 14.68
CA ARG A 152 -19.28 10.88 15.50
C ARG A 152 -19.78 11.58 16.75
N ASN A 153 -18.94 12.37 17.41
CA ASN A 153 -19.35 13.16 18.56
C ASN A 153 -20.38 14.21 18.16
N ARG A 154 -20.13 14.93 17.05
CA ARG A 154 -21.09 15.88 16.50
C ARG A 154 -22.42 15.21 16.12
N LEU A 155 -22.36 14.02 15.51
CA LEU A 155 -23.56 13.25 15.17
C LEU A 155 -24.38 12.87 16.41
N LYS A 156 -23.74 12.56 17.53
CA LYS A 156 -24.41 12.30 18.82
C LYS A 156 -25.08 13.55 19.38
N GLU A 157 -24.41 14.71 19.32
CA GLU A 157 -24.98 16.00 19.73
C GLU A 157 -26.23 16.34 18.90
N VAL A 158 -26.11 16.32 17.57
CA VAL A 158 -27.21 16.59 16.65
C VAL A 158 -28.37 15.61 16.86
N SER A 159 -28.07 14.33 17.09
CA SER A 159 -29.11 13.32 17.37
C SER A 159 -29.84 13.61 18.68
N THR A 160 -29.12 14.05 19.71
CA THR A 160 -29.70 14.41 21.02
C THR A 160 -30.57 15.67 20.90
N GLU A 161 -30.11 16.66 20.13
CA GLU A 161 -30.87 17.88 19.86
C GLU A 161 -32.17 17.60 19.08
N ILE A 162 -32.13 16.68 18.10
CA ILE A 162 -33.36 16.26 17.41
C ILE A 162 -34.35 15.61 18.37
N VAL A 163 -33.89 14.82 19.34
CA VAL A 163 -34.76 14.20 20.36
C VAL A 163 -35.36 15.26 21.28
N SER A 164 -34.59 16.26 21.71
CA SER A 164 -35.10 17.34 22.55
C SER A 164 -36.13 18.20 21.80
N LEU A 165 -35.89 18.53 20.53
CA LEU A 165 -36.85 19.25 19.69
C LEU A 165 -38.16 18.48 19.51
N LYS A 166 -38.11 17.16 19.30
CA LYS A 166 -39.33 16.33 19.25
C LYS A 166 -40.12 16.39 20.56
N LYS A 167 -39.43 16.40 21.71
CA LYS A 167 -40.09 16.56 23.01
C LYS A 167 -40.75 17.94 23.16
N GLU A 168 -40.12 18.98 22.63
CA GLU A 168 -40.69 20.33 22.61
C GLU A 168 -41.89 20.44 21.66
N GLU A 169 -41.83 19.84 20.47
CA GLU A 169 -42.97 19.75 19.54
C GLU A 169 -44.18 19.07 20.20
N LEU A 170 -43.95 17.98 20.93
CA LEU A 170 -45.00 17.29 21.71
C LEU A 170 -45.56 18.14 22.86
N ASN A 171 -44.74 18.98 23.49
CA ASN A 171 -45.22 19.92 24.50
C ASN A 171 -46.14 20.98 23.87
N ILE A 172 -45.76 21.53 22.71
CA ILE A 172 -46.61 22.51 22.01
C ILE A 172 -47.93 21.87 21.55
N GLU A 173 -47.91 20.60 21.14
CA GLU A 173 -49.13 19.87 20.80
C GLU A 173 -50.06 19.72 22.00
N ARG A 174 -49.52 19.41 23.18
CA ARG A 174 -50.28 19.39 24.45
C ARG A 174 -50.84 20.77 24.81
N ASP A 175 -50.04 21.83 24.66
CA ASP A 175 -50.50 23.20 24.92
C ASP A 175 -51.65 23.60 23.96
N MET A 176 -51.55 23.22 22.68
CA MET A 176 -52.61 23.42 21.70
C MET A 176 -53.90 22.68 22.09
N GLU A 177 -53.79 21.49 22.69
CA GLU A 177 -54.95 20.74 23.17
C GLU A 177 -55.66 21.47 24.32
N VAL A 178 -54.91 22.12 25.22
CA VAL A 178 -55.48 22.97 26.28
C VAL A 178 -56.25 24.14 25.67
N TYR A 179 -55.66 24.85 24.69
CA TYR A 179 -56.36 25.93 23.99
C TYR A 179 -57.65 25.45 23.30
N ARG A 180 -57.65 24.24 22.73
CA ARG A 180 -58.85 23.63 22.13
C ARG A 180 -59.93 23.30 23.17
N LYS A 181 -59.55 22.76 24.34
CA LYS A 181 -60.47 22.42 25.43
C LYS A 181 -61.21 23.64 26.00
N HIS A 182 -60.64 24.84 25.85
CA HIS A 182 -61.23 26.10 26.30
C HIS A 182 -61.84 26.94 25.17
N ASP A 183 -62.08 26.37 23.98
CA ASP A 183 -62.60 27.07 22.79
C ASP A 183 -61.74 28.27 22.32
N LEU A 184 -60.46 28.30 22.70
CA LEU A 184 -59.49 29.35 22.36
C LEU A 184 -58.55 28.92 21.23
N ALA A 185 -58.99 28.03 20.33
CA ALA A 185 -58.15 27.46 19.28
C ALA A 185 -57.52 28.53 18.34
N SER A 186 -58.27 29.59 18.02
CA SER A 186 -57.75 30.71 17.22
C SER A 186 -56.61 31.46 17.93
N LYS A 187 -56.73 31.68 19.25
CA LYS A 187 -55.69 32.30 20.07
C LYS A 187 -54.47 31.39 20.20
N GLY A 188 -54.68 30.09 20.39
CA GLY A 188 -53.62 29.08 20.42
C GLY A 188 -52.83 29.06 19.11
N ASN A 189 -53.50 29.07 17.95
CA ASN A 189 -52.83 29.15 16.66
C ASN A 189 -52.01 30.43 16.50
N ARG A 190 -52.52 31.59 16.92
CA ARG A 190 -51.78 32.86 16.83
C ARG A 190 -50.50 32.86 17.69
N VAL A 191 -50.55 32.24 18.87
CA VAL A 191 -49.44 32.25 19.84
C VAL A 191 -48.43 31.14 19.56
N LEU A 192 -48.87 29.93 19.19
CA LEU A 192 -48.02 28.75 19.09
C LEU A 192 -47.55 28.43 17.66
N ALA A 193 -48.22 28.93 16.62
CA ALA A 193 -47.80 28.68 15.23
C ALA A 193 -46.37 29.19 14.89
N PRO A 194 -45.93 30.39 15.32
CA PRO A 194 -44.57 30.85 15.06
C PRO A 194 -43.51 29.90 15.65
N ARG A 195 -43.71 29.44 16.89
CA ARG A 195 -42.81 28.51 17.57
C ARG A 195 -42.79 27.12 16.92
N ARG A 196 -43.94 26.61 16.46
CA ARG A 196 -44.00 25.35 15.70
C ARG A 196 -43.21 25.44 14.39
N LEU A 197 -43.32 26.56 13.68
CA LEU A 197 -42.58 26.79 12.44
C LEU A 197 -41.07 26.83 12.70
N GLU A 198 -40.64 27.53 13.75
CA GLU A 198 -39.24 27.59 14.17
C GLU A 198 -38.66 26.20 14.49
N LEU A 199 -39.36 25.40 15.31
CA LEU A 199 -38.93 24.05 15.65
C LEU A 199 -38.87 23.14 14.43
N SER A 200 -39.86 23.23 13.53
CA SER A 200 -39.88 22.45 12.29
C SER A 200 -38.68 22.80 11.40
N ASN A 201 -38.38 24.09 11.22
CA ASN A 201 -37.24 24.55 10.44
C ASN A 201 -35.91 24.09 11.05
N ARG A 202 -35.77 24.20 12.38
CA ARG A 202 -34.57 23.74 13.11
C ARG A 202 -34.40 22.23 12.98
N ARG A 203 -35.47 21.45 13.08
CA ARG A 203 -35.45 19.99 12.91
C ARG A 203 -35.06 19.58 11.49
N ILE A 204 -35.57 20.27 10.47
CA ILE A 204 -35.19 20.01 9.07
C ILE A 204 -33.69 20.27 8.87
N ARG A 205 -33.19 21.41 9.37
CA ARG A 205 -31.76 21.75 9.31
C ARG A 205 -30.88 20.70 9.98
N LEU A 206 -31.20 20.32 11.21
CA LEU A 206 -30.44 19.30 11.96
C LEU A 206 -30.55 17.92 11.32
N SER A 207 -31.68 17.57 10.70
CA SER A 207 -31.81 16.32 9.95
C SER A 207 -30.94 16.32 8.68
N GLY A 208 -30.77 17.48 8.04
CA GLY A 208 -29.80 17.68 6.94
C GLY A 208 -28.37 17.49 7.42
N GLU A 209 -27.95 18.20 8.47
CA GLU A 209 -26.62 18.08 9.10
C GLU A 209 -26.34 16.62 9.52
N ARG A 210 -27.33 15.93 10.09
CA ARG A 210 -27.22 14.50 10.43
C ARG A 210 -26.94 13.62 9.22
N GLY A 211 -27.56 13.93 8.08
CA GLY A 211 -27.35 13.20 6.81
C GLY A 211 -25.94 13.43 6.27
N GLU A 212 -25.50 14.68 6.24
CA GLU A 212 -24.15 15.06 5.80
C GLU A 212 -23.06 14.43 6.66
N LEU A 213 -23.21 14.47 7.99
CA LEU A 213 -22.26 13.84 8.92
C LEU A 213 -22.17 12.32 8.72
N ARG A 214 -23.30 11.64 8.44
CA ARG A 214 -23.29 10.21 8.14
C ARG A 214 -22.54 9.90 6.85
N GLN A 215 -22.80 10.65 5.79
CA GLN A 215 -22.09 10.49 4.51
C GLN A 215 -20.60 10.79 4.66
N PHE A 216 -20.24 11.80 5.45
CA PHE A 216 -18.85 12.14 5.71
C PHE A 216 -18.13 11.01 6.47
N ILE A 217 -18.75 10.48 7.54
CA ILE A 217 -18.21 9.34 8.30
C ILE A 217 -18.05 8.13 7.39
N GLU A 218 -19.06 7.82 6.57
CA GLU A 218 -19.00 6.70 5.63
C GLU A 218 -17.87 6.87 4.62
N LYS A 219 -17.78 8.03 3.97
CA LYS A 219 -16.72 8.35 3.01
C LYS A 219 -15.32 8.24 3.62
N LYS A 220 -15.12 8.77 4.83
CA LYS A 220 -13.83 8.71 5.54
C LYS A 220 -13.52 7.30 6.04
N SER A 221 -14.52 6.56 6.52
CA SER A 221 -14.37 5.16 6.93
C SER A 221 -14.00 4.27 5.74
N THR A 222 -14.62 4.47 4.58
CA THR A 222 -14.27 3.75 3.34
C THR A 222 -12.86 4.10 2.90
N LYS A 223 -12.45 5.37 3.00
CA LYS A 223 -11.07 5.81 2.70
C LYS A 223 -10.05 5.20 3.66
N LEU A 224 -10.43 5.02 4.92
CA LEU A 224 -9.59 4.37 5.95
C LEU A 224 -9.47 2.86 5.67
N SER A 225 -10.57 2.18 5.39
CA SER A 225 -10.57 0.74 5.06
C SER A 225 -9.92 0.43 3.71
N SER A 226 -9.94 1.38 2.77
CA SER A 226 -9.26 1.24 1.48
C SER A 226 -7.77 1.60 1.53
N GLN A 227 -7.22 1.96 2.69
CA GLN A 227 -5.78 2.15 2.85
C GLN A 227 -5.10 0.78 2.70
N SER A 228 -4.64 0.49 1.49
CA SER A 228 -3.81 -0.69 1.21
C SER A 228 -2.38 -0.26 0.93
N PHE A 229 -1.43 -1.15 1.22
CA PHE A 229 -0.02 -0.97 0.87
C PHE A 229 0.15 -0.61 -0.61
N ILE A 230 -0.52 -1.35 -1.50
CA ILE A 230 -0.40 -1.21 -2.97
C ILE A 230 -0.93 0.15 -3.45
N GLY A 231 -2.03 0.65 -2.86
CA GLY A 231 -2.62 1.95 -3.24
C GLY A 231 -1.81 3.16 -2.78
N ASN A 232 -0.95 3.00 -1.76
CA ASN A 232 -0.35 4.12 -1.03
C ASN A 232 1.18 4.16 -1.08
N ILE A 233 1.81 3.45 -2.03
CA ILE A 233 3.27 3.47 -2.21
C ILE A 233 3.82 4.90 -2.31
N LYS A 234 3.03 5.84 -2.87
CA LYS A 234 3.41 7.26 -3.01
C LYS A 234 3.51 8.05 -1.70
N ILE A 235 2.88 7.58 -0.62
CA ILE A 235 2.83 8.27 0.68
C ILE A 235 3.99 7.81 1.59
N LEU A 236 4.60 6.67 1.26
CA LEU A 236 5.73 6.11 1.99
C LEU A 236 6.89 7.10 2.05
N THR A 237 7.54 7.15 3.20
CA THR A 237 8.83 7.83 3.32
C THR A 237 9.89 7.10 2.49
N ILE A 238 10.88 7.86 1.99
CA ILE A 238 12.02 7.30 1.24
C ILE A 238 12.76 6.23 2.08
N GLN A 239 12.83 6.42 3.40
CA GLN A 239 13.44 5.47 4.32
C GLN A 239 12.72 4.11 4.33
N THR A 240 11.38 4.12 4.38
CA THR A 240 10.57 2.90 4.31
C THR A 240 10.73 2.21 2.96
N LEU A 241 10.75 2.97 1.87
CA LEU A 241 10.99 2.43 0.53
C LEU A 241 12.36 1.74 0.43
N ILE A 242 13.43 2.42 0.88
CA ILE A 242 14.78 1.84 0.89
C ILE A 242 14.79 0.55 1.72
N THR A 243 14.16 0.56 2.89
CA THR A 243 14.06 -0.61 3.77
C THR A 243 13.42 -1.79 3.04
N ILE A 244 12.29 -1.58 2.35
CA ILE A 244 11.60 -2.61 1.57
C ILE A 244 12.48 -3.17 0.46
N VAL A 245 13.16 -2.30 -0.29
CA VAL A 245 14.07 -2.71 -1.37
C VAL A 245 15.24 -3.51 -0.82
N THR A 246 15.88 -3.05 0.26
CA THR A 246 16.99 -3.76 0.89
C THR A 246 16.57 -5.14 1.39
N PHE A 247 15.43 -5.25 2.07
CA PHE A 247 14.90 -6.56 2.51
C PHE A 247 14.63 -7.49 1.32
N SER A 248 14.05 -6.98 0.24
CA SER A 248 13.75 -7.76 -0.97
C SER A 248 15.03 -8.28 -1.62
N ILE A 249 16.09 -7.46 -1.69
CA ILE A 249 17.40 -7.86 -2.23
C ILE A 249 18.04 -8.94 -1.35
N ILE A 250 17.96 -8.82 -0.02
CA ILE A 250 18.51 -9.83 0.90
C ILE A 250 17.75 -11.15 0.73
N GLN A 251 16.41 -11.14 0.73
CA GLN A 251 15.59 -12.36 0.57
C GLN A 251 15.89 -13.06 -0.77
N LEU A 252 16.06 -12.28 -1.85
CA LEU A 252 16.44 -12.80 -3.17
C LEU A 252 17.87 -13.38 -3.17
N SER A 253 18.80 -12.73 -2.48
CA SER A 253 20.19 -13.19 -2.35
C SER A 253 20.27 -14.52 -1.60
N ILE A 254 19.51 -14.67 -0.51
CA ILE A 254 19.40 -15.93 0.25
C ILE A 254 18.80 -17.03 -0.63
N CYS A 255 17.73 -16.70 -1.37
CA CYS A 255 17.08 -17.63 -2.30
C CYS A 255 18.03 -18.20 -3.37
N ILE A 256 18.99 -17.40 -3.82
CA ILE A 256 20.00 -17.79 -4.81
C ILE A 256 21.18 -18.54 -4.17
N ALA A 257 21.64 -18.10 -3.00
CA ALA A 257 22.84 -18.63 -2.35
C ALA A 257 22.60 -19.95 -1.61
N LEU A 258 21.42 -20.15 -1.01
CA LEU A 258 21.12 -21.31 -0.16
C LEU A 258 21.32 -22.67 -0.87
N PRO A 259 20.87 -22.89 -2.13
CA PRO A 259 21.12 -24.14 -2.84
C PRO A 259 22.60 -24.42 -3.16
N GLN A 260 23.44 -23.38 -3.22
CA GLN A 260 24.87 -23.50 -3.51
C GLN A 260 25.63 -23.92 -2.24
N ILE A 261 25.35 -23.24 -1.13
CA ILE A 261 25.93 -23.52 0.19
C ILE A 261 25.58 -24.95 0.65
N LEU A 262 24.32 -25.37 0.47
CA LEU A 262 23.88 -26.70 0.87
C LEU A 262 24.52 -27.84 0.04
N THR A 263 24.99 -27.56 -1.17
CA THR A 263 25.77 -28.55 -1.92
C THR A 263 27.19 -28.67 -1.46
N GLU A 264 27.83 -27.58 -1.04
CA GLU A 264 29.21 -27.61 -0.51
C GLU A 264 29.29 -28.29 0.86
N ILE A 265 28.22 -28.28 1.66
CA ILE A 265 28.17 -28.98 2.97
C ILE A 265 27.99 -30.50 2.80
N LYS A 266 27.45 -30.96 1.66
CA LYS A 266 27.17 -32.39 1.41
C LYS A 266 28.35 -33.15 0.82
N GLU A 267 29.37 -32.46 0.32
CA GLU A 267 30.65 -33.03 -0.17
C GLU A 267 31.68 -33.10 0.96
#